data_AF-A0A9D6TYJ7-F1
#
_entry.id   AF-A0A9D6TYJ7-F1
#
_cell.length_a   1.000
_cell.length_b   1.000
_cell.length_c   1.000
_cell.angle_alpha   90.00
_cell.angle_beta   90.00
_cell.angle_gamma   90.00
#
_symmetry.space_group_name_H-M   'P 1'
#
loop_
_entity.id
_entity.type
_entity.pdbx_description
1 polymer ?
#
loop_
_entity_poly.entity_id
_entity_poly.type
_entity_poly.pdbx_seq_one_letter_code
_entity_poly.pdbx_strand_id
1 'polypeptide(L)'
;MLTTLTAVVERLVRHYDPDRIILFGSHATGGAEPDSDIDLLVVKDTDQRPIDRRAEVERLLADRAVPLDVLVYTRREMRDLYALGSPFIEEVVEHGRVLYTRRATEAWLREAQEELESAAILLEREKHRAACLHGQQCVERALKALLLERGRRPPRGHDVVELLNAVTAAGWQVGLAMDDAVFLNSIYRGRYPTEEGLLPHGEATAKDARRAVGAAAAALRDVRAILQAGAP
;
A
#
# COMPACT_ATOMS: atom_id res chain seq x y z
N MET A 1 4.00 19.17 14.43
CA MET A 1 3.48 20.11 13.42
C MET A 1 3.38 19.39 12.08
N LEU A 2 2.21 19.35 11.45
CA LEU A 2 2.01 18.71 10.14
C LEU A 2 2.17 19.75 9.03
N THR A 3 3.18 19.59 8.17
CA THR A 3 3.51 20.57 7.12
C THR A 3 3.23 20.08 5.70
N THR A 4 2.89 18.80 5.52
CA THR A 4 2.67 18.20 4.20
C THR A 4 1.40 17.35 4.18
N LEU A 5 0.78 17.23 3.00
CA LEU A 5 -0.37 16.35 2.78
C LEU A 5 -0.05 14.89 3.16
N THR A 6 1.16 14.41 2.81
CA THR A 6 1.60 13.07 3.18
C THR A 6 1.61 12.87 4.70
N ALA A 7 2.12 13.84 5.47
CA ALA A 7 2.13 13.75 6.92
C ALA A 7 0.70 13.75 7.53
N VAL A 8 -0.23 14.50 6.93
CA VAL A 8 -1.65 14.50 7.33
C VAL A 8 -2.27 13.12 7.07
N VAL A 9 -2.09 12.57 5.86
CA VAL A 9 -2.60 11.24 5.49
C VAL A 9 -2.03 10.16 6.41
N GLU A 10 -0.71 10.13 6.63
CA GLU A 10 -0.07 9.15 7.51
C GLU A 10 -0.63 9.21 8.94
N ARG A 11 -0.89 10.41 9.47
CA ARG A 11 -1.46 10.60 10.81
C ARG A 11 -2.91 10.12 10.88
N LEU A 12 -3.74 10.47 9.90
CA LEU A 12 -5.12 9.99 9.80
C LEU A 12 -5.16 8.47 9.72
N VAL A 13 -4.35 7.88 8.85
CA VAL A 13 -4.26 6.41 8.73
C VAL A 13 -3.88 5.77 10.05
N ARG A 14 -2.85 6.30 10.74
CA ARG A 14 -2.35 5.73 11.99
C ARG A 14 -3.30 5.86 13.17
N HIS A 15 -3.95 7.00 13.33
CA HIS A 15 -4.67 7.33 14.58
C HIS A 15 -6.18 7.42 14.42
N TYR A 16 -6.68 7.46 13.18
CA TYR A 16 -8.11 7.51 12.89
C TYR A 16 -8.63 6.26 12.16
N ASP A 17 -7.74 5.43 11.58
CA ASP A 17 -8.08 4.16 10.92
C ASP A 17 -9.24 4.25 9.88
N PRO A 18 -9.12 5.09 8.85
CA PRO A 18 -10.15 5.27 7.84
C PRO A 18 -10.19 4.10 6.84
N ASP A 19 -11.33 3.88 6.18
CA ASP A 19 -11.43 2.97 5.03
C ASP A 19 -10.77 3.56 3.76
N ARG A 20 -10.88 4.88 3.58
CA ARG A 20 -10.38 5.60 2.40
C ARG A 20 -10.14 7.07 2.73
N ILE A 21 -9.15 7.68 2.06
CA ILE A 21 -8.95 9.13 2.05
C ILE A 21 -8.89 9.59 0.59
N ILE A 22 -9.70 10.57 0.25
CA ILE A 22 -9.83 11.13 -1.10
C ILE A 22 -9.50 12.63 -1.00
N LEU A 23 -8.58 13.10 -1.84
CA LEU A 23 -8.39 14.51 -2.10
C LEU A 23 -9.41 14.96 -3.13
N PHE A 24 -10.14 16.03 -2.86
CA PHE A 24 -11.06 16.64 -3.83
C PHE A 24 -10.78 18.14 -3.97
N GLY A 25 -11.62 18.86 -4.72
CA GLY A 25 -11.47 20.30 -4.91
C GLY A 25 -10.28 20.68 -5.79
N SER A 26 -9.80 21.91 -5.62
CA SER A 26 -8.81 22.54 -6.51
C SER A 26 -7.46 21.80 -6.54
N HIS A 27 -7.05 21.22 -5.42
CA HIS A 27 -5.82 20.42 -5.31
C HIS A 27 -5.92 19.06 -6.02
N ALA A 28 -7.13 18.54 -6.24
CA ALA A 28 -7.34 17.31 -6.99
C ALA A 28 -7.27 17.55 -8.51
N THR A 29 -7.85 18.67 -8.98
CA THR A 29 -7.96 19.01 -10.41
C THR A 29 -6.77 19.79 -10.97
N GLY A 30 -5.85 20.25 -10.11
CA GLY A 30 -4.63 20.96 -10.52
C GLY A 30 -4.80 22.47 -10.68
N GLY A 31 -5.94 23.03 -10.25
CA GLY A 31 -6.24 24.46 -10.27
C GLY A 31 -6.02 25.18 -8.94
N ALA A 32 -5.34 24.56 -7.97
CA ALA A 32 -5.11 25.15 -6.66
C ALA A 32 -4.11 26.32 -6.70
N GLU A 33 -4.48 27.40 -6.00
CA GLU A 33 -3.58 28.51 -5.67
C GLU A 33 -2.78 28.19 -4.39
N PRO A 34 -1.66 28.89 -4.11
CA PRO A 34 -0.79 28.57 -2.97
C PRO A 34 -1.45 28.60 -1.59
N ASP A 35 -2.54 29.34 -1.44
CA ASP A 35 -3.33 29.52 -0.21
C ASP A 35 -4.63 28.70 -0.20
N SER A 36 -4.93 27.95 -1.27
CA SER A 36 -6.13 27.11 -1.35
C SER A 36 -6.13 26.05 -0.24
N ASP A 37 -7.26 25.92 0.45
CA ASP A 37 -7.51 24.85 1.40
C ASP A 37 -7.32 23.48 0.74
N ILE A 38 -6.71 22.55 1.47
CA ILE A 38 -6.63 21.14 1.04
C ILE A 38 -7.91 20.44 1.48
N ASP A 39 -8.73 20.01 0.53
CA ASP A 39 -10.00 19.35 0.81
C ASP A 39 -9.87 17.83 0.85
N LEU A 40 -10.14 17.23 2.02
CA LEU A 40 -10.10 15.78 2.20
C LEU A 40 -11.46 15.20 2.56
N LEU A 41 -11.88 14.19 1.81
CA LEU A 41 -12.99 13.32 2.19
C LEU A 41 -12.42 12.02 2.77
N VAL A 42 -12.66 11.80 4.05
CA VAL A 42 -12.32 10.59 4.78
C VAL A 42 -13.56 9.69 4.83
N VAL A 43 -13.42 8.47 4.33
CA VAL A 43 -14.45 7.45 4.47
C VAL A 43 -14.08 6.55 5.65
N LYS A 44 -14.97 6.42 6.63
CA LYS A 44 -14.82 5.49 7.77
C LYS A 44 -16.20 5.06 8.25
N ASP A 45 -16.46 3.76 8.28
CA ASP A 45 -17.67 3.25 8.93
C ASP A 45 -17.58 3.40 10.46
N THR A 46 -18.58 4.05 11.04
CA THR A 46 -18.68 4.35 12.48
C THR A 46 -20.13 4.69 12.83
N ASP A 47 -20.51 4.40 14.07
CA ASP A 47 -21.82 4.78 14.62
C ASP A 47 -21.82 6.18 15.26
N GLN A 48 -20.66 6.86 15.29
CA GLN A 48 -20.55 8.24 15.78
C GLN A 48 -21.39 9.21 14.95
N ARG A 49 -21.86 10.30 15.56
CA ARG A 49 -22.56 11.37 14.82
C ARG A 49 -21.56 12.17 13.97
N PRO A 50 -21.98 12.78 12.85
CA PRO A 50 -21.09 13.56 11.97
C PRO A 50 -20.25 14.62 12.70
N ILE A 51 -20.85 15.33 13.66
CA ILE A 51 -20.14 16.37 14.44
C ILE A 51 -19.04 15.79 15.33
N ASP A 52 -19.26 14.60 15.90
CA ASP A 52 -18.28 13.94 16.77
C ASP A 52 -17.08 13.45 15.95
N ARG A 53 -17.35 12.93 14.74
CA ARG A 53 -16.30 12.52 13.78
C ARG A 53 -15.41 13.70 13.38
N ARG A 54 -16.04 14.84 13.03
CA ARG A 54 -15.32 16.07 12.67
C ARG A 54 -14.47 16.56 13.84
N ALA A 55 -15.03 16.62 15.04
CA ALA A 55 -14.29 17.05 16.23
C ALA A 55 -13.10 16.14 16.57
N GLU A 56 -13.22 14.83 16.35
CA GLU A 56 -12.11 13.88 16.54
C GLU A 56 -10.97 14.13 15.54
N VAL A 57 -11.29 14.28 14.26
CA VAL A 57 -10.30 14.57 13.21
C VAL A 57 -9.64 15.94 13.43
N GLU A 58 -10.42 16.97 13.74
CA GLU A 58 -9.88 18.31 14.03
C GLU A 58 -8.89 18.29 15.20
N ARG A 59 -9.21 17.54 16.26
CA ARG A 59 -8.31 17.38 17.41
C ARG A 59 -7.03 16.64 17.03
N LEU A 60 -7.13 15.60 16.21
CA LEU A 60 -5.99 14.81 15.76
C LEU A 60 -5.03 15.64 14.87
N LEU A 61 -5.57 16.63 14.16
CA LEU A 61 -4.85 17.48 13.22
C LEU A 61 -4.67 18.92 13.75
N ALA A 62 -4.79 19.14 15.05
CA ALA A 62 -4.75 20.47 15.66
C ALA A 62 -3.37 21.18 15.51
N ASP A 63 -2.29 20.42 15.33
CA ASP A 63 -0.92 20.94 15.12
C ASP A 63 -0.57 21.13 13.63
N ARG A 64 -1.56 21.19 12.74
CA ARG A 64 -1.32 21.39 11.29
C ARG A 64 -0.88 22.81 10.97
N ALA A 65 0.06 22.92 10.02
CA ALA A 65 0.55 24.18 9.46
C ALA A 65 -0.05 24.50 8.09
N VAL A 66 -0.93 23.63 7.59
CA VAL A 66 -1.52 23.71 6.25
C VAL A 66 -3.02 23.99 6.35
N PRO A 67 -3.58 24.83 5.44
CA PRO A 67 -5.02 25.05 5.33
C PRO A 67 -5.69 23.73 4.88
N LEU A 68 -6.70 23.28 5.63
CA LEU A 68 -7.25 21.92 5.50
C LEU A 68 -8.72 21.90 5.93
N ASP A 69 -9.61 21.45 5.04
CA ASP A 69 -10.98 21.06 5.36
C ASP A 69 -11.12 19.54 5.24
N VAL A 70 -11.62 18.91 6.30
CA VAL A 70 -11.79 17.45 6.33
C VAL A 70 -13.24 17.09 6.60
N LEU A 71 -13.84 16.39 5.64
CA LEU A 71 -15.17 15.83 5.75
C LEU A 71 -15.07 14.33 6.02
N VAL A 72 -15.90 13.83 6.93
CA VAL A 72 -15.92 12.41 7.30
C VAL A 72 -17.29 11.79 7.01
N TYR A 73 -17.30 10.80 6.12
CA TYR A 73 -18.50 10.06 5.72
C TYR A 73 -18.35 8.56 5.98
N THR A 74 -19.45 7.90 6.29
CA THR A 74 -19.55 6.43 6.24
C THR A 74 -19.76 5.97 4.79
N ARG A 75 -19.48 4.69 4.51
CA ARG A 75 -19.75 4.11 3.19
C ARG A 75 -21.24 4.17 2.84
N ARG A 76 -22.12 4.04 3.86
CA ARG A 76 -23.56 4.16 3.70
C ARG A 76 -23.95 5.58 3.28
N GLU A 77 -23.48 6.61 3.98
CA GLU A 77 -23.80 8.00 3.64
C GLU A 77 -23.29 8.36 2.24
N MET A 78 -22.07 7.93 1.86
CA MET A 78 -21.54 8.11 0.50
C MET A 78 -22.47 7.51 -0.56
N ARG A 79 -22.89 6.26 -0.37
CA ARG A 79 -23.77 5.56 -1.30
C ARG A 79 -25.13 6.23 -1.39
N ASP A 80 -25.72 6.58 -0.25
CA ASP A 80 -27.06 7.13 -0.20
C ASP A 80 -27.09 8.54 -0.83
N LEU A 81 -26.07 9.37 -0.59
CA LEU A 81 -25.93 10.69 -1.25
C LEU A 81 -25.64 10.59 -2.74
N TYR A 82 -24.82 9.63 -3.17
CA TYR A 82 -24.60 9.37 -4.59
C TYR A 82 -25.90 8.94 -5.29
N ALA A 83 -26.68 8.04 -4.67
CA ALA A 83 -27.97 7.61 -5.20
C ALA A 83 -29.00 8.74 -5.28
N LEU A 84 -28.87 9.77 -4.45
CA LEU A 84 -29.69 10.99 -4.48
C LEU A 84 -29.20 12.03 -5.49
N GLY A 85 -28.12 11.77 -6.23
CA GLY A 85 -27.56 12.72 -7.21
C GLY A 85 -26.92 13.95 -6.56
N SER A 86 -26.25 13.76 -5.42
CA SER A 86 -25.52 14.84 -4.76
C SER A 86 -24.38 15.35 -5.65
N PRO A 87 -24.41 16.62 -6.13
CA PRO A 87 -23.37 17.14 -7.01
C PRO A 87 -21.98 17.11 -6.37
N PHE A 88 -21.92 17.33 -5.06
CA PHE A 88 -20.69 17.21 -4.28
C PHE A 88 -20.10 15.80 -4.33
N ILE A 89 -20.93 14.76 -4.11
CA ILE A 89 -20.44 13.39 -4.14
C ILE A 89 -20.07 12.97 -5.57
N GLU A 90 -20.80 13.44 -6.58
CA GLU A 90 -20.44 13.25 -7.99
C GLU A 90 -19.07 13.85 -8.30
N GLU A 91 -18.79 15.08 -7.87
CA GLU A 91 -17.48 15.73 -8.03
C GLU A 91 -16.36 14.91 -7.38
N VAL A 92 -16.55 14.45 -6.13
CA VAL A 92 -15.55 13.62 -5.44
C VAL A 92 -15.32 12.30 -6.16
N VAL A 93 -16.36 11.70 -6.72
CA VAL A 93 -16.27 10.42 -7.44
C VAL A 93 -15.57 10.60 -8.79
N GLU A 94 -15.87 11.68 -9.52
CA GLU A 94 -15.37 11.91 -10.88
C GLU A 94 -13.95 12.52 -10.89
N HIS A 95 -13.71 13.51 -10.03
CA HIS A 95 -12.47 14.29 -10.02
C HIS A 95 -11.58 14.02 -8.81
N GLY A 96 -12.10 13.35 -7.78
CA GLY A 96 -11.35 13.07 -6.56
C GLY A 96 -10.17 12.14 -6.79
N ARG A 97 -9.04 12.47 -6.16
CA ARG A 97 -7.83 11.64 -6.18
C ARG A 97 -7.74 10.83 -4.91
N VAL A 98 -7.89 9.51 -5.03
CA VAL A 98 -7.68 8.59 -3.89
C VAL A 98 -6.24 8.69 -3.41
N LEU A 99 -6.06 9.10 -2.15
CA LEU A 99 -4.75 9.17 -1.49
C LEU A 99 -4.43 7.89 -0.73
N TYR A 100 -5.45 7.25 -0.15
CA TYR A 100 -5.35 6.01 0.60
C TYR A 100 -6.64 5.20 0.47
N THR A 101 -6.55 3.87 0.43
CA THR A 101 -7.71 2.97 0.50
C THR A 101 -7.30 1.60 1.04
N ARG A 102 -7.96 1.14 2.11
CA ARG A 102 -7.69 -0.18 2.70
C ARG A 102 -7.90 -1.33 1.70
N ARG A 103 -8.88 -1.17 0.79
CA ARG A 103 -9.12 -2.13 -0.31
C ARG A 103 -7.93 -2.31 -1.26
N ALA A 104 -7.06 -1.31 -1.41
CA ALA A 104 -5.85 -1.48 -2.23
C ALA A 104 -4.87 -2.40 -1.49
N THR A 105 -4.65 -2.21 -0.19
CA THR A 105 -3.85 -3.14 0.62
C THR A 105 -4.33 -4.59 0.44
N GLU A 106 -5.64 -4.82 0.58
CA GLU A 106 -6.25 -6.15 0.41
C GLU A 106 -6.04 -6.73 -1.00
N ALA A 107 -6.15 -5.90 -2.05
CA ALA A 107 -5.92 -6.34 -3.43
C ALA A 107 -4.45 -6.75 -3.66
N TRP A 108 -3.50 -5.93 -3.20
CA TRP A 108 -2.07 -6.23 -3.27
C TRP A 108 -1.71 -7.51 -2.51
N LEU A 109 -2.35 -7.76 -1.37
CA LEU A 109 -2.20 -9.00 -0.62
C LEU A 109 -2.75 -10.23 -1.34
N ARG A 110 -3.91 -10.11 -1.99
CA ARG A 110 -4.47 -11.21 -2.80
C ARG A 110 -3.55 -11.55 -3.95
N GLU A 111 -3.07 -10.54 -4.67
CA GLU A 111 -2.10 -10.76 -5.75
C GLU A 111 -0.81 -11.38 -5.22
N ALA A 112 -0.27 -10.92 -4.09
CA ALA A 112 0.90 -11.53 -3.47
C ALA A 112 0.69 -13.02 -3.12
N GLN A 113 -0.52 -13.40 -2.69
CA GLN A 113 -0.87 -14.79 -2.45
C GLN A 113 -0.89 -15.62 -3.74
N GLU A 114 -1.49 -15.10 -4.81
CA GLU A 114 -1.53 -15.77 -6.12
C GLU A 114 -0.11 -15.98 -6.67
N GLU A 115 0.80 -15.03 -6.46
CA GLU A 115 2.21 -15.17 -6.82
C GLU A 115 2.90 -16.30 -6.02
N LEU A 116 2.62 -16.41 -4.72
CA LEU A 116 3.17 -17.48 -3.89
C LEU A 116 2.65 -18.86 -4.31
N GLU A 117 1.36 -18.97 -4.58
CA GLU A 117 0.73 -20.20 -5.08
C GLU A 117 1.34 -20.63 -6.42
N SER A 118 1.50 -19.68 -7.33
CA SER A 118 2.18 -19.90 -8.62
C SER A 118 3.62 -20.36 -8.42
N ALA A 119 4.37 -19.71 -7.53
CA ALA A 119 5.75 -20.06 -7.23
C ALA A 119 5.88 -21.49 -6.67
N ALA A 120 4.98 -21.89 -5.78
CA ALA A 120 4.95 -23.24 -5.20
C ALA A 120 4.68 -24.32 -6.26
N ILE A 121 3.65 -24.12 -7.12
CA ILE A 121 3.34 -25.04 -8.22
C ILE A 121 4.53 -25.16 -9.17
N LEU A 122 5.16 -24.05 -9.54
CA LEU A 122 6.30 -24.05 -10.46
C LEU A 122 7.54 -24.73 -9.85
N LEU A 123 7.74 -24.59 -8.54
CA LEU A 123 8.80 -25.29 -7.82
C LEU A 123 8.59 -26.81 -7.87
N GLU A 124 7.36 -27.29 -7.62
CA GLU A 124 7.00 -28.71 -7.71
C GLU A 124 7.19 -29.28 -9.12
N ARG A 125 7.01 -28.45 -10.15
CA ARG A 125 7.20 -28.82 -11.56
C ARG A 125 8.63 -28.57 -12.07
N GLU A 126 9.57 -28.33 -11.15
CA GLU A 126 10.99 -28.08 -11.43
C GLU A 126 11.23 -26.89 -12.38
N LYS A 127 10.28 -25.96 -12.46
CA LYS A 127 10.40 -24.71 -13.23
C LYS A 127 11.08 -23.64 -12.38
N HIS A 128 12.35 -23.91 -12.01
CA HIS A 128 13.11 -23.11 -11.04
C HIS A 128 13.18 -21.63 -11.39
N ARG A 129 13.44 -21.31 -12.66
CA ARG A 129 13.49 -19.91 -13.14
C ARG A 129 12.20 -19.16 -12.85
N ALA A 130 11.07 -19.77 -13.18
CA ALA A 130 9.75 -19.16 -12.99
C ALA A 130 9.39 -19.10 -11.50
N ALA A 131 9.69 -20.14 -10.72
CA ALA A 131 9.48 -20.14 -9.27
C ALA A 131 10.23 -18.99 -8.56
N CYS A 132 11.48 -18.71 -8.95
CA CYS A 132 12.23 -17.56 -8.44
C CYS A 132 11.55 -16.21 -8.74
N LEU A 133 11.11 -16.00 -9.99
CA LEU A 133 10.46 -14.76 -10.42
C LEU A 133 9.16 -14.52 -9.64
N HIS A 134 8.30 -15.54 -9.52
CA HIS A 134 7.05 -15.44 -8.77
C HIS A 134 7.30 -15.25 -7.26
N GLY A 135 8.31 -15.93 -6.69
CA GLY A 135 8.71 -15.72 -5.30
C GLY A 135 9.13 -14.27 -5.01
N GLN A 136 9.92 -13.67 -5.90
CA GLN A 136 10.31 -12.27 -5.76
C GLN A 136 9.13 -11.31 -5.93
N GLN A 137 8.24 -11.56 -6.91
CA GLN A 137 7.06 -10.73 -7.12
C GLN A 137 6.08 -10.80 -5.94
N CYS A 138 5.94 -11.96 -5.29
CA CYS A 138 5.18 -12.13 -4.06
C CYS A 138 5.71 -11.20 -2.95
N VAL A 139 7.02 -11.26 -2.65
CA VAL A 139 7.65 -10.42 -1.62
C VAL A 139 7.46 -8.94 -1.93
N GLU A 140 7.72 -8.54 -3.18
CA GLU A 140 7.55 -7.16 -3.62
C GLU A 140 6.12 -6.66 -3.37
N ARG A 141 5.10 -7.43 -3.80
CA ARG A 141 3.70 -7.04 -3.63
C ARG A 141 3.30 -6.97 -2.15
N ALA A 142 3.78 -7.92 -1.34
CA ALA A 142 3.50 -7.96 0.10
C ALA A 142 4.08 -6.75 0.85
N LEU A 143 5.33 -6.35 0.55
CA LEU A 143 5.95 -5.17 1.14
C LEU A 143 5.26 -3.88 0.68
N LYS A 144 4.87 -3.79 -0.60
CA LYS A 144 4.08 -2.65 -1.12
C LYS A 144 2.72 -2.54 -0.43
N ALA A 145 2.08 -3.66 -0.09
CA ALA A 145 0.84 -3.66 0.68
C ALA A 145 1.03 -3.01 2.06
N LEU A 146 2.11 -3.30 2.80
CA LEU A 146 2.38 -2.64 4.08
C LEU A 146 2.62 -1.13 3.97
N LEU A 147 3.29 -0.68 2.89
CA LEU A 147 3.47 0.74 2.63
C LEU A 147 2.12 1.42 2.37
N LEU A 148 1.28 0.81 1.54
CA LEU A 148 -0.08 1.29 1.29
C LEU A 148 -0.89 1.34 2.58
N GLU A 149 -0.79 0.32 3.43
CA GLU A 149 -1.48 0.29 4.72
C GLU A 149 -1.07 1.45 5.61
N ARG A 150 0.17 1.94 5.50
CA ARG A 150 0.63 3.12 6.24
C ARG A 150 0.29 4.44 5.56
N GLY A 151 -0.51 4.44 4.50
CA GLY A 151 -0.82 5.65 3.72
C GLY A 151 0.34 6.11 2.83
N ARG A 152 1.37 5.29 2.64
CA ARG A 152 2.54 5.62 1.81
C ARG A 152 2.35 5.08 0.40
N ARG A 153 2.65 5.92 -0.58
CA ARG A 153 2.76 5.46 -1.97
C ARG A 153 4.02 4.62 -2.12
N PRO A 154 3.94 3.36 -2.57
CA PRO A 154 5.13 2.56 -2.78
C PRO A 154 6.01 3.15 -3.89
N PRO A 155 7.35 3.00 -3.80
CA PRO A 155 8.26 3.46 -4.84
C PRO A 155 7.99 2.76 -6.18
N ARG A 156 8.30 3.46 -7.27
CA ARG A 156 8.25 2.88 -8.62
C ARG A 156 9.49 2.01 -8.81
N GLY A 157 9.29 0.71 -9.03
CA GLY A 157 10.38 -0.24 -9.21
C GLY A 157 10.10 -1.59 -8.56
N HIS A 158 11.12 -2.44 -8.56
CA HIS A 158 11.07 -3.84 -8.07
C HIS A 158 12.16 -4.13 -7.02
N ASP A 159 12.77 -3.10 -6.44
CA ASP A 159 13.85 -3.23 -5.46
C ASP A 159 13.28 -3.64 -4.08
N VAL A 160 13.45 -4.92 -3.75
CA VAL A 160 13.03 -5.54 -2.50
C VAL A 160 13.76 -4.97 -1.29
N VAL A 161 15.05 -4.63 -1.43
CA VAL A 161 15.85 -4.04 -0.33
C VAL A 161 15.33 -2.64 -0.01
N GLU A 162 15.10 -1.81 -1.02
CA GLU A 162 14.50 -0.49 -0.87
C GLU A 162 13.12 -0.57 -0.21
N LEU A 163 12.27 -1.50 -0.68
CA LEU A 163 10.94 -1.74 -0.09
C LEU A 163 11.02 -2.18 1.37
N LEU A 164 11.91 -3.12 1.71
CA LEU A 164 12.08 -3.60 3.08
C LEU A 164 12.56 -2.48 4.02
N ASN A 165 13.49 -1.65 3.56
CA ASN A 165 13.96 -0.48 4.30
C ASN A 165 12.84 0.55 4.50
N ALA A 166 12.03 0.80 3.47
CA ALA A 166 10.89 1.70 3.56
C ALA A 166 9.81 1.21 4.54
N VAL A 167 9.53 -0.09 4.55
CA VAL A 167 8.61 -0.76 5.49
C VAL A 167 9.15 -0.66 6.93
N THR A 168 10.45 -0.88 7.11
CA THR A 168 11.14 -0.73 8.39
C THR A 168 11.07 0.71 8.90
N ALA A 169 11.35 1.69 8.04
CA ALA A 169 11.24 3.12 8.35
C ALA A 169 9.79 3.57 8.61
N ALA A 170 8.80 2.81 8.15
CA ALA A 170 7.38 3.01 8.46
C ALA A 170 6.96 2.39 9.81
N GLY A 171 7.90 1.74 10.51
CA GLY A 171 7.72 1.17 11.85
C GLY A 171 7.29 -0.30 11.88
N TRP A 172 7.32 -0.99 10.74
CA TRP A 172 6.93 -2.40 10.65
C TRP A 172 8.18 -3.29 10.58
N GLN A 173 8.10 -4.48 11.17
CA GLN A 173 9.17 -5.48 11.15
C GLN A 173 8.67 -6.73 10.44
N VAL A 174 9.26 -7.07 9.30
CA VAL A 174 8.93 -8.26 8.51
C VAL A 174 10.07 -9.26 8.65
N GLY A 175 9.80 -10.55 8.88
CA GLY A 175 10.81 -11.60 8.99
C GLY A 175 11.44 -12.01 7.65
N LEU A 176 11.84 -11.03 6.83
CA LEU A 176 12.65 -11.24 5.63
C LEU A 176 14.11 -10.87 5.95
N ALA A 177 15.00 -11.86 5.90
CA ALA A 177 16.43 -11.61 6.11
C ALA A 177 16.98 -10.70 5.01
N MET A 178 17.90 -9.79 5.37
CA MET A 178 18.53 -8.88 4.41
C MET A 178 19.24 -9.63 3.27
N ASP A 179 19.92 -10.74 3.59
CA ASP A 179 20.56 -11.58 2.58
C ASP A 179 19.56 -12.19 1.58
N ASP A 180 18.33 -12.48 2.03
CA ASP A 180 17.26 -12.96 1.16
C ASP A 180 16.67 -11.83 0.32
N ALA A 181 16.53 -10.62 0.88
CA ALA A 181 16.14 -9.44 0.11
C ALA A 181 17.16 -9.12 -1.01
N VAL A 182 18.46 -9.16 -0.71
CA VAL A 182 19.55 -8.97 -1.70
C VAL A 182 19.52 -10.07 -2.77
N PHE A 183 19.33 -11.32 -2.36
CA PHE A 183 19.18 -12.43 -3.30
C PHE A 183 17.97 -12.25 -4.23
N LEU A 184 16.81 -11.88 -3.69
CA LEU A 184 15.61 -11.63 -4.47
C LEU A 184 15.83 -10.47 -5.46
N ASN A 185 16.51 -9.40 -5.05
CA ASN A 185 16.89 -8.30 -5.95
C ASN A 185 17.76 -8.73 -7.13
N SER A 186 18.59 -9.75 -6.93
CA SER A 186 19.47 -10.26 -7.98
C SER A 186 18.75 -11.07 -9.07
N ILE A 187 17.45 -11.40 -8.87
CA ILE A 187 16.64 -12.13 -9.85
C ILE A 187 16.31 -11.19 -11.02
N TYR A 188 16.99 -11.40 -12.15
CA TYR A 188 16.87 -10.57 -13.33
C TYR A 188 15.55 -10.80 -14.07
N ARG A 189 14.78 -9.73 -14.29
CA ARG A 189 13.49 -9.74 -15.01
C ARG A 189 13.64 -9.46 -16.51
N GLY A 190 14.79 -9.75 -17.10
CA GLY A 190 15.11 -9.46 -18.49
C GLY A 190 14.03 -9.88 -19.49
N ARG A 191 13.74 -9.00 -20.45
CA ARG A 191 12.77 -9.24 -21.53
C ARG A 191 13.32 -10.11 -22.66
N TYR A 192 14.64 -10.23 -22.76
CA TYR A 192 15.32 -11.04 -23.75
C TYR A 192 16.16 -12.10 -23.04
N PRO A 193 16.15 -13.36 -23.49
CA PRO A 193 17.09 -14.37 -23.03
C PRO A 193 18.48 -14.02 -23.60
N THR A 194 19.15 -13.05 -23.01
CA THR A 194 20.56 -12.78 -23.27
C THR A 194 21.41 -13.70 -22.41
N GLU A 195 22.66 -13.96 -22.83
CA GLU A 195 23.55 -15.06 -22.40
C GLU A 195 23.93 -15.11 -20.90
N GLU A 196 23.38 -14.24 -20.06
CA GLU A 196 23.48 -14.29 -18.59
C GLU A 196 22.17 -14.87 -18.03
N GLY A 197 22.25 -15.95 -17.26
CA GLY A 197 21.10 -16.60 -16.66
C GLY A 197 20.30 -15.71 -15.69
N LEU A 198 19.24 -16.25 -15.08
CA LEU A 198 18.33 -15.49 -14.21
C LEU A 198 19.04 -14.75 -13.06
N LEU A 199 20.15 -15.31 -12.58
CA LEU A 199 20.90 -14.83 -11.43
C LEU A 199 22.33 -14.46 -11.86
N PRO A 200 23.06 -13.65 -11.07
CA PRO A 200 24.47 -13.32 -11.37
C PRO A 200 25.37 -14.55 -11.55
N HIS A 201 24.99 -15.69 -10.97
CA HIS A 201 25.69 -16.97 -11.11
C HIS A 201 25.13 -17.90 -12.20
N GLY A 202 24.24 -17.40 -13.08
CA GLY A 202 23.69 -18.16 -14.21
C GLY A 202 22.24 -18.62 -13.99
N GLU A 203 21.91 -19.82 -14.47
CA GLU A 203 20.54 -20.34 -14.40
C GLU A 203 20.09 -20.63 -12.96
N ALA A 204 18.79 -20.44 -12.71
CA ALA A 204 18.22 -20.70 -11.39
C ALA A 204 18.24 -22.20 -11.07
N THR A 205 18.84 -22.54 -9.93
CA THR A 205 18.87 -23.92 -9.43
C THR A 205 17.63 -24.24 -8.59
N ALA A 206 17.41 -25.53 -8.30
CA ALA A 206 16.40 -25.96 -7.33
C ALA A 206 16.62 -25.34 -5.94
N LYS A 207 17.87 -25.07 -5.55
CA LYS A 207 18.20 -24.41 -4.28
C LYS A 207 17.75 -22.95 -4.29
N ASP A 208 18.01 -22.24 -5.38
CA ASP A 208 17.59 -20.84 -5.56
C ASP A 208 16.07 -20.72 -5.53
N ALA A 209 15.38 -21.62 -6.24
CA ALA A 209 13.92 -21.65 -6.25
C ALA A 209 13.34 -21.93 -4.85
N ARG A 210 13.85 -22.92 -4.12
CA ARG A 210 13.44 -23.18 -2.74
C ARG A 210 13.68 -21.98 -1.83
N ARG A 211 14.82 -21.30 -1.98
CA ARG A 211 15.14 -20.08 -1.22
C ARG A 211 14.14 -18.96 -1.51
N ALA A 212 13.85 -18.69 -2.79
CA ALA A 212 12.90 -17.65 -3.19
C ALA A 212 11.48 -17.93 -2.67
N VAL A 213 10.98 -19.17 -2.86
CA VAL A 213 9.64 -19.56 -2.38
C VAL A 213 9.56 -19.54 -0.85
N GLY A 214 10.61 -20.00 -0.16
CA GLY A 214 10.69 -19.98 1.30
C GLY A 214 10.67 -18.55 1.86
N ALA A 215 11.46 -17.64 1.29
CA ALA A 215 11.47 -16.23 1.66
C ALA A 215 10.11 -15.57 1.41
N ALA A 216 9.47 -15.87 0.27
CA ALA A 216 8.13 -15.38 -0.06
C ALA A 216 7.06 -15.85 0.93
N ALA A 217 7.05 -17.15 1.25
CA ALA A 217 6.12 -17.72 2.22
C ALA A 217 6.29 -17.10 3.61
N ALA A 218 7.53 -16.93 4.07
CA ALA A 218 7.82 -16.32 5.36
C ALA A 218 7.38 -14.85 5.39
N ALA A 219 7.78 -14.05 4.40
CA ALA A 219 7.42 -12.64 4.32
C ALA A 219 5.89 -12.45 4.26
N LEU A 220 5.18 -13.20 3.41
CA LEU A 220 3.73 -13.05 3.27
C LEU A 220 2.97 -13.46 4.54
N ARG A 221 3.40 -14.52 5.22
CA ARG A 221 2.83 -14.92 6.52
C ARG A 221 2.98 -13.80 7.55
N ASP A 222 4.17 -13.23 7.65
CA ASP A 222 4.45 -12.19 8.63
C ASP A 222 3.67 -10.90 8.30
N VAL A 223 3.66 -10.48 7.03
CA VAL A 223 2.84 -9.35 6.55
C VAL A 223 1.37 -9.53 6.90
N ARG A 224 0.80 -10.74 6.74
CA ARG A 224 -0.59 -11.02 7.15
C ARG A 224 -0.79 -10.90 8.65
N ALA A 225 0.10 -11.48 9.45
CA ALA A 225 0.00 -11.41 10.90
C ALA A 225 0.06 -9.96 11.39
N ILE A 226 0.96 -9.18 10.80
CA ILE A 226 1.12 -7.74 11.02
C ILE A 226 -0.19 -6.98 10.74
N LEU A 227 -0.84 -7.24 9.60
CA LEU A 227 -2.07 -6.56 9.22
C LEU A 227 -3.29 -7.01 10.03
N GLN A 228 -3.31 -8.27 10.48
CA GLN A 228 -4.36 -8.80 11.37
C GLN A 228 -4.25 -8.25 12.80
N ALA A 229 -3.03 -8.00 13.28
CA ALA A 229 -2.80 -7.43 14.61
C ALA A 229 -3.18 -5.94 14.70
N GLY A 230 -3.37 -5.27 13.55
CA GLY A 230 -3.54 -3.82 13.47
C GLY A 230 -2.19 -3.09 13.57
N ALA A 231 -2.14 -1.86 13.04
CA ALA A 231 -0.92 -1.07 13.10
C ALA A 231 -0.56 -0.68 14.56
N PRO A 232 0.72 -0.73 14.96
CA PRO A 232 1.16 -0.24 16.27
C PRO A 232 1.15 1.30 16.37
#